data_AF-A0A834CG50-F1
#
_entry.id   AF-A0A834CG50-F1
#
_cell.length_a   1.000
_cell.length_b   1.000
_cell.length_c   1.000
_cell.angle_alpha   90.00
_cell.angle_beta   90.00
_cell.angle_gamma   90.00
#
_symmetry.space_group_name_H-M   'P 1'
#
loop_
_entity.id
_entity.type
_entity.pdbx_description
1 polymer ?
#
loop_
_entity_poly.entity_id
_entity_poly.type
_entity_poly.pdbx_seq_one_letter_code
_entity_poly.pdbx_strand_id
1 'polypeptide(L)'
;MSQAEGAVDEGGPTREFFRLLMMKIRDSMLFSGPEEEKYLNLDSDALQRGLYRTFGVMIAVAIVHGGVMPGFFSQKLYDNLCERETPAPTLGDISDLELQKKLRKISEAQHVEEAREAINEAAESLSLLGSYRYITTLDGRDQLVQAATTFYVEGRTKEALQQFADGLHTLGLLREIKTHPILFTEVLMKSNKHLTAIDMMELFVPSLSMEG
;
A
#
# COMPACT_ATOMS: atom_id res chain seq x y z
N MET A 1 18.30 -20.89 -20.26
CA MET A 1 17.81 -21.11 -21.64
C MET A 1 16.39 -20.59 -21.67
N SER A 2 16.11 -19.52 -22.41
CA SER A 2 14.78 -18.95 -22.57
C SER A 2 14.00 -19.79 -23.59
N GLN A 3 12.85 -20.33 -23.20
CA GLN A 3 11.86 -20.84 -24.15
C GLN A 3 11.10 -19.62 -24.69
N ALA A 4 11.42 -19.23 -25.93
CA ALA A 4 10.58 -18.31 -26.68
C ALA A 4 9.42 -19.12 -27.26
N GLU A 5 8.20 -18.91 -26.75
CA GLU A 5 7.00 -19.39 -27.42
C GLU A 5 6.86 -18.58 -28.71
N GLY A 6 6.95 -19.24 -29.87
CA GLY A 6 6.94 -18.62 -31.19
C GLY A 6 5.58 -18.04 -31.62
N ALA A 7 4.88 -17.36 -30.71
CA ALA A 7 3.62 -16.68 -30.98
C ALA A 7 3.88 -15.24 -31.45
N VAL A 8 3.20 -14.82 -32.51
CA VAL A 8 3.10 -13.39 -32.88
C VAL A 8 2.22 -12.72 -31.83
N ASP A 9 2.76 -11.72 -31.14
CA ASP A 9 2.04 -11.03 -30.07
C ASP A 9 1.05 -10.02 -30.64
N GLU A 10 -0.22 -10.42 -30.76
CA GLU A 10 -1.34 -9.53 -31.03
C GLU A 10 -1.92 -8.91 -29.73
N GLY A 11 -1.19 -9.00 -28.61
CA GLY A 11 -1.54 -8.44 -27.30
C GLY A 11 -1.94 -9.47 -26.24
N GLY A 12 -2.18 -10.73 -26.62
CA GLY A 12 -2.53 -11.82 -25.70
C GLY A 12 -1.39 -12.19 -24.74
N PRO A 13 -0.23 -12.64 -25.26
CA PRO A 13 0.95 -12.95 -24.46
C PRO A 13 1.40 -11.79 -23.55
N THR A 14 1.43 -10.55 -24.07
CA THR A 14 1.81 -9.37 -23.28
C THR A 14 0.87 -9.11 -22.11
N ARG A 15 -0.45 -9.22 -22.32
CA ARG A 15 -1.44 -9.06 -21.24
C ARG A 15 -1.29 -10.14 -20.16
N GLU A 16 -1.05 -11.39 -20.57
CA GLU A 16 -0.86 -12.48 -19.62
C GLU A 16 0.41 -12.30 -18.79
N PHE A 17 1.52 -11.87 -19.42
CA PHE A 17 2.75 -11.53 -18.71
C PHE A 17 2.49 -10.47 -17.63
N PHE A 18 1.83 -9.35 -17.98
CA PHE A 18 1.56 -8.29 -17.02
C PHE A 18 0.58 -8.72 -15.91
N ARG A 19 -0.39 -9.58 -16.23
CA ARG A 19 -1.28 -10.17 -15.23
C ARG A 19 -0.50 -10.98 -14.20
N LEU A 20 0.40 -11.86 -14.66
CA LEU A 20 1.26 -12.66 -13.78
C LEU A 20 2.23 -11.79 -12.99
N LEU A 21 2.82 -10.76 -13.62
CA LEU A 21 3.67 -9.78 -12.94
C LEU A 21 2.92 -9.07 -11.81
N MET A 22 1.71 -8.59 -12.07
CA MET A 22 0.90 -7.89 -11.07
C MET A 22 0.58 -8.78 -9.87
N MET A 23 0.23 -10.05 -10.11
CA MET A 23 0.03 -11.04 -9.05
C MET A 23 1.31 -11.24 -8.21
N LYS A 24 2.47 -11.37 -8.87
CA LYS A 24 3.75 -11.54 -8.16
C LYS A 24 4.16 -10.30 -7.35
N ILE A 25 3.84 -9.10 -7.84
CA ILE A 25 4.06 -7.85 -7.10
C ILE A 25 3.17 -7.82 -5.85
N ARG A 26 1.87 -8.08 -6.01
CA ARG A 26 0.89 -8.10 -4.91
C ARG A 26 1.26 -9.08 -3.80
N ASP A 27 1.72 -10.27 -4.18
CA ASP A 27 2.01 -11.38 -3.27
C ASP A 27 3.47 -11.36 -2.76
N SER A 28 4.21 -10.28 -3.04
CA SER A 28 5.60 -10.09 -2.58
C SER A 28 5.68 -9.67 -1.11
N MET A 29 6.89 -9.74 -0.54
CA MET A 29 7.16 -9.29 0.83
C MET A 29 7.13 -7.76 1.00
N LEU A 30 7.08 -6.99 -0.10
CA LEU A 30 7.03 -5.52 -0.06
C LEU A 30 5.63 -4.99 0.24
N PHE A 31 4.63 -5.87 0.24
CA PHE A 31 3.25 -5.56 0.57
C PHE A 31 2.76 -6.42 1.73
N SER A 32 1.83 -5.88 2.51
CA SER A 32 1.18 -6.56 3.63
C SER A 32 -0.27 -6.13 3.76
N GLY A 33 -1.05 -6.86 4.55
CA GLY A 33 -2.50 -6.65 4.68
C GLY A 33 -3.35 -7.63 3.86
N PRO A 34 -4.68 -7.46 3.89
CA PRO A 34 -5.63 -8.27 3.13
C PRO A 34 -5.33 -8.31 1.63
N GLU A 35 -5.83 -9.33 0.91
CA GLU A 35 -5.54 -9.52 -0.52
C GLU A 35 -5.91 -8.31 -1.38
N GLU A 36 -7.02 -7.64 -1.03
CA GLU A 36 -7.60 -6.54 -1.79
C GLU A 36 -7.28 -5.15 -1.19
N GLU A 37 -6.53 -5.12 -0.07
CA GLU A 37 -6.21 -3.88 0.68
C GLU A 37 -4.76 -3.91 1.18
N LYS A 38 -3.81 -3.95 0.25
CA LYS A 38 -2.38 -3.96 0.57
C LYS A 38 -1.84 -2.57 0.88
N TYR A 39 -0.98 -2.52 1.89
CA TYR A 39 -0.10 -1.39 2.19
C TYR A 39 1.36 -1.82 2.04
N LEU A 40 2.26 -0.84 1.88
CA LEU A 40 3.69 -1.13 1.82
C LEU A 40 4.17 -1.69 3.15
N ASN A 41 4.92 -2.78 3.07
CA ASN A 41 5.69 -3.30 4.19
C ASN A 41 7.15 -2.85 4.04
N LEU A 42 7.83 -2.61 5.16
CA LEU A 42 9.24 -2.24 5.16
C LEU A 42 10.11 -3.51 5.07
N ASP A 43 10.93 -3.57 4.04
CA ASP A 43 12.06 -4.48 3.88
C ASP A 43 13.30 -3.62 3.61
N SER A 44 14.26 -3.67 4.53
CA SER A 44 15.44 -2.80 4.48
C SER A 44 16.42 -3.16 3.36
N ASP A 45 16.57 -4.44 3.02
CA ASP A 45 17.40 -4.87 1.89
C ASP A 45 16.77 -4.44 0.57
N ALA A 46 15.46 -4.65 0.43
CA ALA A 46 14.71 -4.22 -0.75
C ALA A 46 14.77 -2.71 -0.95
N LEU A 47 14.67 -1.94 0.15
CA LEU A 47 14.79 -0.50 0.13
C LEU A 47 16.16 -0.06 -0.37
N GLN A 48 17.23 -0.63 0.20
CA GLN A 48 18.61 -0.35 -0.18
C GLN A 48 18.87 -0.68 -1.66
N ARG A 49 18.27 -1.76 -2.15
CA ARG A 49 18.42 -2.22 -3.55
C ARG A 49 17.53 -1.49 -4.56
N GLY A 50 16.68 -0.56 -4.12
CA GLY A 50 15.81 0.19 -5.03
C GLY A 50 14.60 -0.59 -5.53
N LEU A 51 14.17 -1.64 -4.83
CA LEU A 51 13.11 -2.53 -5.32
C LEU A 51 11.73 -1.87 -5.29
N TYR A 52 11.45 -0.95 -4.36
CA TYR A 52 10.16 -0.23 -4.37
C TYR A 52 10.03 0.61 -5.64
N ARG A 53 11.11 1.27 -6.07
CA ARG A 53 11.13 2.00 -7.34
C ARG A 53 10.92 1.07 -8.52
N THR A 54 11.60 -0.07 -8.51
CA THR A 54 11.47 -1.09 -9.55
C THR A 54 10.02 -1.58 -9.66
N PHE A 55 9.34 -1.78 -8.54
CA PHE A 55 7.94 -2.20 -8.52
C PHE A 55 7.01 -1.09 -9.01
N GLY A 56 7.26 0.16 -8.64
CA GLY A 56 6.52 1.31 -9.18
C GLY A 56 6.67 1.42 -10.71
N VAL A 57 7.88 1.21 -11.24
CA VAL A 57 8.14 1.17 -12.70
C VAL A 57 7.34 0.03 -13.35
N MET A 58 7.41 -1.17 -12.79
CA MET A 58 6.70 -2.35 -13.31
C MET A 58 5.19 -2.12 -13.35
N ILE A 59 4.61 -1.57 -12.29
CA ILE A 59 3.18 -1.22 -12.23
C ILE A 59 2.84 -0.17 -13.29
N ALA A 60 3.65 0.87 -13.43
CA ALA A 60 3.40 1.92 -14.42
C ALA A 60 3.39 1.37 -15.87
N VAL A 61 4.37 0.53 -16.20
CA VAL A 61 4.45 -0.14 -17.51
C VAL A 61 3.26 -1.08 -17.71
N ALA A 62 2.88 -1.86 -16.69
CA ALA A 62 1.76 -2.80 -16.78
C ALA A 62 0.41 -2.08 -17.01
N ILE A 63 0.19 -0.93 -16.37
CA ILE A 63 -1.02 -0.12 -16.57
C ILE A 63 -1.02 0.48 -17.98
N VAL A 64 0.04 1.19 -18.35
CA VAL A 64 0.06 1.98 -19.60
C VAL A 64 0.15 1.12 -20.85
N HIS A 65 0.94 0.05 -20.83
CA HIS A 65 1.15 -0.80 -22.00
C HIS A 65 0.36 -2.11 -21.95
N GLY A 66 0.13 -2.65 -20.76
CA GLY A 66 -0.59 -3.91 -20.58
C GLY A 66 -2.10 -3.76 -20.37
N GLY A 67 -2.57 -2.57 -20.00
CA GLY A 67 -3.94 -2.37 -19.53
C GLY A 67 -4.28 -3.23 -18.29
N VAL A 68 -3.26 -3.69 -17.55
CA VAL A 68 -3.43 -4.51 -16.35
C VAL A 68 -3.39 -3.62 -15.13
N MET A 69 -4.51 -3.58 -14.42
CA MET A 69 -4.71 -2.74 -13.25
C MET A 69 -4.30 -3.48 -11.96
N PRO A 70 -3.68 -2.82 -10.96
CA PRO A 70 -3.35 -3.43 -9.68
C PRO A 70 -4.59 -3.92 -8.92
N GLY A 71 -5.56 -3.04 -8.68
CA GLY A 71 -6.81 -3.37 -7.98
C GLY A 71 -6.65 -3.90 -6.55
N PHE A 72 -5.55 -3.57 -5.85
CA PHE A 72 -5.27 -4.09 -4.50
C PHE A 72 -4.70 -3.07 -3.51
N PHE A 73 -4.51 -1.81 -3.89
CA PHE A 73 -3.99 -0.81 -2.94
C PHE A 73 -5.02 -0.53 -1.84
N SER A 74 -4.56 -0.41 -0.59
CA SER A 74 -5.39 0.09 0.49
C SER A 74 -5.70 1.58 0.29
N GLN A 75 -6.82 2.03 0.86
CA GLN A 75 -7.21 3.44 0.86
C GLN A 75 -6.07 4.34 1.37
N LYS A 76 -5.42 3.93 2.48
CA LYS A 76 -4.32 4.67 3.08
C LYS A 76 -3.10 4.79 2.16
N LEU A 77 -2.71 3.70 1.48
CA LEU A 77 -1.59 3.76 0.52
C LEU A 77 -1.93 4.71 -0.64
N TYR A 78 -3.16 4.64 -1.14
CA TYR A 78 -3.61 5.50 -2.22
C TYR A 78 -3.62 6.99 -1.83
N ASP A 79 -4.17 7.31 -0.67
CA ASP A 79 -4.21 8.69 -0.17
C ASP A 79 -2.81 9.25 0.09
N ASN A 80 -1.90 8.42 0.62
CA ASN A 80 -0.49 8.77 0.78
C ASN A 80 0.19 9.09 -0.56
N LEU A 81 -0.05 8.30 -1.62
CA LEU A 81 0.47 8.57 -2.96
C LEU A 81 -0.10 9.85 -3.57
N CYS A 82 -1.35 10.17 -3.23
CA CYS A 82 -2.03 11.39 -3.66
C CYS A 82 -1.68 12.61 -2.79
N GLU A 83 -0.84 12.46 -1.76
CA GLU A 83 -0.51 13.51 -0.79
C GLU A 83 -1.76 14.12 -0.12
N ARG A 84 -2.76 13.28 0.15
CA ARG A 84 -3.99 13.66 0.84
C ARG A 84 -3.84 13.50 2.34
N GLU A 85 -4.65 14.26 3.08
CA GLU A 85 -4.72 14.09 4.54
C GLU A 85 -5.27 12.70 4.88
N THR A 86 -4.51 11.95 5.68
CA THR A 86 -4.94 10.67 6.25
C THR A 86 -5.26 10.85 7.73
N PRO A 87 -6.25 10.11 8.26
CA PRO A 87 -6.50 10.08 9.71
C PRO A 87 -5.24 9.66 10.48
N ALA A 88 -5.08 10.23 11.68
CA ALA A 88 -3.97 9.88 12.55
C ALA A 88 -3.99 8.37 12.87
N PRO A 89 -2.84 7.68 12.82
CA PRO A 89 -2.74 6.28 13.19
C PRO A 89 -3.24 6.02 14.61
N THR A 90 -3.97 4.91 14.75
CA THR A 90 -4.45 4.38 16.01
C THR A 90 -3.67 3.13 16.40
N LEU A 91 -3.75 2.72 17.66
CA LEU A 91 -3.17 1.46 18.10
C LEU A 91 -3.71 0.25 17.32
N GLY A 92 -4.94 0.34 16.80
CA GLY A 92 -5.56 -0.72 15.99
C GLY A 92 -4.82 -0.98 14.67
N ASP A 93 -4.11 0.03 14.14
CA ASP A 93 -3.39 -0.06 12.86
C ASP A 93 -2.02 -0.75 13.00
N ILE A 94 -1.60 -1.06 14.22
CA ILE A 94 -0.34 -1.77 14.49
C ILE A 94 -0.54 -3.26 14.23
N SER A 95 0.15 -3.78 13.21
CA SER A 95 0.13 -5.21 12.85
C SER A 95 0.90 -6.11 13.81
N ASP A 96 1.90 -5.58 14.52
CA ASP A 96 2.64 -6.32 15.56
C ASP A 96 1.80 -6.36 16.85
N LEU A 97 1.22 -7.53 17.12
CA LEU A 97 0.35 -7.74 18.28
C LEU A 97 1.06 -7.53 19.63
N GLU A 98 2.35 -7.83 19.72
CA GLU A 98 3.11 -7.67 20.96
C GLU A 98 3.43 -6.20 21.20
N LEU A 99 3.85 -5.47 20.16
CA LEU A 99 4.00 -4.01 20.22
C LEU A 99 2.67 -3.34 20.57
N GLN A 100 1.58 -3.74 19.92
CA GLN A 100 0.24 -3.19 20.16
C GLN A 100 -0.17 -3.39 21.62
N LYS A 101 0.04 -4.58 22.20
CA LYS A 101 -0.23 -4.86 23.62
C LYS A 101 0.60 -3.97 24.54
N LYS A 102 1.91 -3.83 24.28
CA LYS A 102 2.81 -3.00 25.09
C LYS A 102 2.38 -1.53 25.07
N LEU A 103 2.11 -0.97 23.89
CA LEU A 103 1.66 0.42 23.75
C LEU A 103 0.27 0.65 24.36
N ARG A 104 -0.62 -0.34 24.27
CA ARG A 104 -1.92 -0.30 24.94
C ARG A 104 -1.78 -0.28 26.46
N LYS A 105 -0.91 -1.13 27.03
CA LYS A 105 -0.60 -1.11 28.47
C LYS A 105 -0.09 0.25 28.92
N ILE A 106 0.79 0.90 28.14
CA ILE A 106 1.23 2.27 28.43
C ILE A 106 0.06 3.24 28.39
N SER A 107 -0.78 3.18 27.35
CA SER A 107 -1.93 4.08 27.16
C SER A 107 -2.98 3.97 28.27
N GLU A 108 -3.15 2.79 28.86
CA GLU A 108 -4.18 2.51 29.87
C GLU A 108 -3.74 2.83 31.30
N ALA A 109 -2.44 3.03 31.54
CA ALA A 109 -1.89 3.34 32.87
C ALA A 109 -2.50 4.63 33.45
N GLN A 110 -3.03 4.61 34.66
CA GLN A 110 -3.76 5.76 35.24
C GLN A 110 -2.84 6.71 36.03
N HIS A 111 -1.64 6.25 36.38
CA HIS A 111 -0.64 7.01 37.10
C HIS A 111 0.69 7.07 36.36
N VAL A 112 1.46 8.15 36.60
CA VAL A 112 2.75 8.37 35.93
C VAL A 112 3.75 7.26 36.25
N GLU A 113 3.76 6.73 37.47
CA GLU A 113 4.67 5.64 37.84
C GLU A 113 4.31 4.33 37.13
N GLU A 114 3.02 3.98 37.05
CA GLU A 114 2.54 2.82 36.27
C GLU A 114 2.93 2.95 34.78
N ALA A 115 2.76 4.16 34.21
CA ALA A 115 3.13 4.42 32.84
C ALA A 115 4.65 4.26 32.62
N ARG A 116 5.48 4.69 33.58
CA ARG A 116 6.94 4.52 33.52
C ARG A 116 7.36 3.06 33.62
N GLU A 117 6.72 2.28 34.49
CA GLU A 117 6.96 0.83 34.57
C GLU A 117 6.63 0.16 33.23
N ALA A 118 5.46 0.45 32.65
CA ALA A 118 5.08 -0.06 31.34
C ALA A 118 6.01 0.39 30.21
N ILE A 119 6.52 1.64 30.25
CA ILE A 119 7.51 2.16 29.30
C ILE A 119 8.84 1.38 29.42
N ASN A 120 9.28 1.07 30.64
CA ASN A 120 10.50 0.29 30.86
C ASN A 120 10.36 -1.15 30.38
N GLU A 121 9.20 -1.79 30.59
CA GLU A 121 8.91 -3.10 30.01
C GLU A 121 8.91 -3.08 28.47
N ALA A 122 8.52 -1.95 27.87
CA ALA A 122 8.50 -1.74 26.42
C ALA A 122 9.79 -1.12 25.87
N ALA A 123 10.87 -1.01 26.67
CA ALA A 123 12.04 -0.20 26.34
C ALA A 123 12.71 -0.59 25.01
N GLU A 124 12.87 -1.89 24.74
CA GLU A 124 13.48 -2.38 23.48
C GLU A 124 12.67 -1.93 22.27
N SER A 125 11.35 -2.17 22.29
CA SER A 125 10.43 -1.80 21.21
C SER A 125 10.39 -0.29 21.01
N LEU A 126 10.30 0.49 22.10
CA LEU A 126 10.28 1.94 22.03
C LEU A 126 11.61 2.53 21.56
N SER A 127 12.74 1.88 21.87
CA SER A 127 14.07 2.33 21.43
C SER A 127 14.21 2.17 19.92
N LEU A 128 13.74 1.05 19.35
CA LEU A 128 13.73 0.84 17.89
C LEU A 128 12.84 1.84 17.16
N LEU A 129 11.77 2.31 17.81
CA LEU A 129 10.85 3.32 17.27
C LEU A 129 11.31 4.77 17.56
N GLY A 130 12.46 4.97 18.19
CA GLY A 130 12.94 6.30 18.59
C GLY A 130 12.01 7.03 19.57
N SER A 131 11.18 6.28 20.30
CA SER A 131 10.13 6.81 21.18
C SER A 131 10.40 6.55 22.67
N TYR A 132 11.47 5.82 23.02
CA TYR A 132 11.86 5.60 24.40
C TYR A 132 12.33 6.90 25.06
N ARG A 133 11.58 7.36 26.05
CA ARG A 133 11.86 8.59 26.80
C ARG A 133 11.23 8.56 28.17
N TYR A 134 11.81 9.32 29.09
CA TYR A 134 11.23 9.55 30.40
C TYR A 134 10.05 10.53 30.31
N ILE A 135 8.98 10.24 31.04
CA ILE A 135 7.78 11.09 31.11
C ILE A 135 7.53 11.60 32.54
N THR A 136 6.90 12.76 32.67
CA THR A 136 6.51 13.37 33.95
C THR A 136 5.01 13.60 34.10
N THR A 137 4.23 13.43 33.03
CA THR A 137 2.79 13.69 32.97
C THR A 137 2.07 12.61 32.16
N LEU A 138 0.76 12.45 32.37
CA LEU A 138 -0.08 11.55 31.56
C LEU A 138 -0.26 12.08 30.12
N ASP A 139 -0.20 13.40 29.92
CA ASP A 139 -0.12 13.99 28.58
C ASP A 139 1.17 13.54 27.85
N GLY A 140 2.31 13.50 28.57
CA GLY A 140 3.56 12.98 28.03
C GLY A 140 3.51 11.48 27.66
N ARG A 141 2.71 10.69 28.39
CA ARG A 141 2.39 9.29 28.06
C ARG A 141 1.62 9.21 26.75
N ASP A 142 0.55 10.01 26.60
CA ASP A 142 -0.29 9.99 25.40
C ASP A 142 0.49 10.42 24.15
N GLN A 143 1.32 11.45 24.27
CA GLN A 143 2.23 11.87 23.21
C GLN A 143 3.28 10.80 22.88
N LEU A 144 3.71 9.97 23.84
CA LEU A 144 4.66 8.89 23.59
C LEU A 144 3.99 7.79 22.79
N VAL A 145 2.80 7.36 23.22
CA VAL A 145 1.99 6.36 22.53
C VAL A 145 1.68 6.82 21.10
N GLN A 146 1.25 8.08 20.92
CA GLN A 146 0.95 8.63 19.60
C GLN A 146 2.20 8.67 18.70
N ALA A 147 3.35 9.12 19.23
CA ALA A 147 4.60 9.17 18.46
C ALA A 147 5.05 7.77 18.01
N ALA A 148 5.04 6.80 18.93
CA ALA A 148 5.41 5.41 18.63
C ALA A 148 4.47 4.79 17.58
N THR A 149 3.16 4.99 17.73
CA THR A 149 2.13 4.50 16.80
C THR A 149 2.31 5.13 15.42
N THR A 150 2.49 6.44 15.35
CA THR A 150 2.67 7.18 14.10
C THR A 150 3.93 6.72 13.36
N PHE A 151 5.05 6.59 14.09
CA PHE A 151 6.29 6.12 13.48
C PHE A 151 6.18 4.68 12.98
N TYR A 152 5.56 3.77 13.74
CA TYR A 152 5.37 2.38 13.30
C TYR A 152 4.48 2.27 12.05
N VAL A 153 3.36 3.00 12.00
CA VAL A 153 2.39 2.84 10.92
C VAL A 153 2.81 3.57 9.65
N GLU A 154 3.44 4.74 9.79
CA GLU A 154 3.74 5.63 8.66
C GLU A 154 5.23 5.96 8.55
N GLY A 155 5.86 6.32 9.68
CA GLY A 155 7.25 6.79 9.67
C GLY A 155 8.23 5.78 9.09
N ARG A 156 8.12 4.51 9.47
CA ARG A 156 9.07 3.45 9.06
C ARG A 156 9.03 3.14 7.56
N THR A 157 7.89 3.35 6.90
CA THR A 157 7.71 3.06 5.46
C THR A 157 7.84 4.29 4.58
N LYS A 158 8.09 5.48 5.16
CA LYS A 158 8.14 6.74 4.41
C LYS A 158 9.12 6.73 3.24
N GLU A 159 10.33 6.24 3.44
CA GLU A 159 11.34 6.16 2.39
C GLU A 159 10.95 5.14 1.30
N ALA A 160 10.38 4.01 1.70
CA ALA A 160 9.85 3.00 0.77
C ALA A 160 8.70 3.56 -0.08
N LEU A 161 7.81 4.34 0.53
CA LEU A 161 6.71 5.03 -0.16
C LEU A 161 7.25 6.06 -1.17
N GLN A 162 8.24 6.87 -0.78
CA GLN A 162 8.86 7.83 -1.69
C GLN A 162 9.52 7.12 -2.88
N GLN A 163 10.31 6.09 -2.60
CA GLN A 163 10.96 5.30 -3.63
C GLN A 163 9.94 4.59 -4.56
N PHE A 164 8.83 4.10 -4.02
CA PHE A 164 7.72 3.54 -4.79
C PHE A 164 7.05 4.59 -5.69
N ALA A 165 6.76 5.78 -5.15
CA ALA A 165 6.21 6.91 -5.87
C ALA A 165 7.14 7.36 -7.02
N ASP A 166 8.46 7.40 -6.80
CA ASP A 166 9.46 7.66 -7.82
C ASP A 166 9.40 6.65 -8.97
N GLY A 167 9.07 5.39 -8.67
CA GLY A 167 8.82 4.38 -9.68
C GLY A 167 7.54 4.67 -10.48
N LEU A 168 6.45 5.01 -9.80
CA LEU A 168 5.16 5.34 -10.41
C LEU A 168 5.18 6.62 -11.26
N HIS A 169 6.18 7.48 -11.12
CA HIS A 169 6.40 8.61 -12.04
C HIS A 169 6.70 8.18 -13.48
N THR A 170 7.08 6.92 -13.70
CA THR A 170 7.32 6.35 -15.02
C THR A 170 6.10 6.54 -15.93
N LEU A 171 6.35 6.98 -17.17
CA LEU A 171 5.33 7.32 -18.17
C LEU A 171 4.33 8.40 -17.72
N GLY A 172 4.64 9.15 -16.66
CA GLY A 172 3.77 10.20 -16.11
C GLY A 172 2.62 9.68 -15.26
N LEU A 173 2.56 8.38 -14.95
CA LEU A 173 1.40 7.77 -14.28
C LEU A 173 1.07 8.45 -12.95
N LEU A 174 2.04 8.67 -12.05
CA LEU A 174 1.76 9.30 -10.76
C LEU A 174 1.21 10.72 -10.90
N ARG A 175 1.62 11.46 -11.94
CA ARG A 175 1.05 12.78 -12.22
C ARG A 175 -0.44 12.66 -12.54
N GLU A 176 -0.80 11.74 -13.43
CA GLU A 176 -2.21 11.52 -13.81
C GLU A 176 -3.05 11.01 -12.63
N ILE A 177 -2.49 10.14 -11.77
CA ILE A 177 -3.14 9.70 -10.53
C ILE A 177 -3.49 10.91 -9.65
N LYS A 178 -2.53 11.81 -9.43
CA LYS A 178 -2.73 13.02 -8.62
C LYS A 178 -3.70 14.01 -9.27
N THR A 179 -3.71 14.12 -10.60
CA THR A 179 -4.62 15.00 -11.35
C THR A 179 -6.06 14.46 -11.36
N HIS A 180 -6.24 13.15 -11.43
CA HIS A 180 -7.54 12.50 -11.56
C HIS A 180 -7.81 11.44 -10.47
N PRO A 181 -7.70 11.80 -9.19
CA PRO A 181 -7.61 10.81 -8.12
C PRO A 181 -8.94 10.10 -7.80
N ILE A 182 -10.07 10.54 -8.35
CA ILE A 182 -11.35 9.79 -8.27
C ILE A 182 -11.40 8.71 -9.35
N LEU A 183 -10.84 8.94 -10.54
CA LEU A 183 -10.83 7.96 -11.63
C LEU A 183 -9.88 6.81 -11.32
N PHE A 184 -8.74 7.11 -10.69
CA PHE A 184 -7.72 6.11 -10.40
C PHE A 184 -8.01 5.22 -9.17
N THR A 185 -9.08 5.48 -8.41
CA THR A 185 -9.49 4.54 -7.33
C THR A 185 -9.88 3.19 -7.92
N GLU A 186 -10.68 3.18 -8.99
CA GLU A 186 -11.14 1.95 -9.66
C GLU A 186 -10.00 1.20 -10.39
N VAL A 187 -8.87 1.88 -10.58
CA VAL A 187 -7.65 1.31 -11.20
C VAL A 187 -6.72 0.71 -10.14
N LEU A 188 -6.39 1.47 -9.11
CA LEU A 188 -5.36 1.08 -8.15
C LEU A 188 -5.91 0.29 -6.97
N MET A 189 -7.16 0.55 -6.58
CA MET A 189 -7.84 -0.12 -5.48
C MET A 189 -8.86 -1.12 -6.01
N LYS A 190 -9.32 -2.03 -5.14
CA LYS A 190 -10.37 -2.98 -5.51
C LYS A 190 -11.64 -2.24 -5.93
N SER A 191 -12.10 -2.51 -7.15
CA SER A 191 -13.41 -2.05 -7.60
C SER A 191 -14.51 -2.94 -7.01
N ASN A 192 -15.50 -2.31 -6.37
CA ASN A 192 -16.73 -2.95 -5.91
C ASN A 192 -17.82 -3.02 -7.01
N LYS A 193 -17.55 -2.48 -8.21
CA LYS A 193 -18.47 -2.56 -9.33
C LYS A 193 -18.42 -3.96 -9.94
N HIS A 194 -19.47 -4.73 -9.70
CA HIS A 194 -19.72 -5.96 -10.45
C HIS A 194 -20.24 -5.61 -11.83
N LEU A 195 -19.53 -6.06 -12.87
CA LEU A 195 -20.00 -5.96 -14.24
C LEU A 195 -21.27 -6.81 -14.39
N THR A 196 -22.36 -6.19 -14.80
CA THR A 196 -23.64 -6.86 -15.03
C THR A 196 -23.78 -7.28 -16.50
N ALA A 197 -24.73 -8.18 -16.77
CA ALA A 197 -25.06 -8.55 -18.14
C ALA A 197 -25.58 -7.34 -18.96
N ILE A 198 -26.22 -6.37 -18.30
CA ILE A 198 -26.71 -5.14 -18.93
C ILE A 198 -25.51 -4.29 -19.38
N ASP A 199 -24.53 -4.09 -18.51
CA ASP A 199 -23.30 -3.37 -18.85
C ASP A 199 -22.59 -4.01 -20.06
N MET A 200 -22.59 -5.35 -20.15
CA MET A 200 -22.04 -6.07 -21.31
C MET A 200 -22.87 -5.88 -22.58
N MET A 201 -24.20 -5.92 -22.50
CA MET A 201 -25.08 -5.77 -23.66
C MET A 201 -25.01 -4.35 -24.24
N GLU A 202 -24.80 -3.33 -23.41
CA GLU A 202 -24.62 -1.94 -23.86
C GLU A 202 -23.30 -1.71 -24.61
N LEU A 203 -22.31 -2.60 -24.46
CA LEU A 203 -21.02 -2.52 -25.18
C LEU A 203 -21.10 -2.98 -26.64
N PHE A 204 -22.13 -3.74 -27.02
CA PHE A 204 -22.25 -4.31 -28.36
C PHE A 204 -23.47 -3.77 -29.09
N VAL A 205 -23.24 -3.20 -30.28
CA VAL A 205 -24.33 -2.84 -31.20
C VAL A 205 -24.48 -3.98 -32.23
N PRO A 206 -25.62 -4.70 -32.26
CA PRO A 206 -25.82 -5.76 -33.24
C PRO A 206 -25.83 -5.19 -34.67
N SER A 207 -24.97 -5.72 -35.53
CA SER A 207 -25.01 -5.44 -36.97
C SER A 207 -25.74 -6.57 -37.68
N LEU A 208 -26.99 -6.34 -38.09
CA LEU A 208 -27.79 -7.31 -38.84
C LEU A 208 -27.47 -7.22 -40.33
N SER A 209 -27.37 -8.37 -41.01
CA SER A 209 -27.27 -8.43 -42.47
C SER A 209 -28.59 -8.05 -43.13
N MET A 210 -28.54 -7.52 -44.37
CA MET A 210 -29.75 -7.25 -45.15
C MET A 210 -30.56 -8.53 -45.39
N GLU A 211 -31.88 -8.43 -45.32
CA GLU A 211 -32.79 -9.52 -45.68
C GLU A 211 -32.58 -9.89 -47.16
N GLY A 212 -32.41 -11.19 -47.41
CA GLY A 212 -32.20 -11.77 -48.74
C GLY A 212 -33.49 -12.01 -49.50
#